data_AF-A0A2V8YCG3-F1
#
_entry.id   AF-A0A2V8YCG3-F1
#
_cell.length_a   1.000
_cell.length_b   1.000
_cell.length_c   1.000
_cell.angle_alpha   90.00
_cell.angle_beta   90.00
_cell.angle_gamma   90.00
#
_symmetry.space_group_name_H-M   'P 1'
#
loop_
_entity.id
_entity.type
_entity.pdbx_description
1 polymer ?
#
loop_
_entity_poly.entity_id
_entity_poly.type
_entity_poly.pdbx_seq_one_letter_code
_entity_poly.pdbx_strand_id
1 'polypeptide(L)'
;FIVAKQPDPPFVPPAPYPVTPDANSFWLGTNALWTALRLDGTWKGLPHYTPNDPTFRQVTFWWRQGYDAHAEPQPNLTVTGIRLDLSATPLLSDPASNGWVQPDQPFMDVGINFPTLGC
;
A
#
# COMPACT_ATOMS: atom_id res chain seq x y z
N PHE A 1 6.86 -12.27 -16.10
CA PHE A 1 6.61 -11.81 -14.72
C PHE A 1 6.32 -10.33 -14.76
N ILE A 2 5.24 -9.86 -14.14
CA ILE A 2 4.76 -8.47 -14.30
C ILE A 2 5.22 -7.67 -13.09
N VAL A 3 6.18 -6.77 -13.29
CA VAL A 3 6.43 -5.65 -12.36
C VAL A 3 5.26 -4.68 -12.51
N ALA A 4 4.71 -4.22 -11.40
CA ALA A 4 3.61 -3.24 -11.43
C ALA A 4 4.07 -1.98 -12.16
N LYS A 5 3.37 -1.66 -13.26
CA LYS A 5 3.55 -0.42 -14.02
C LYS A 5 2.25 0.37 -13.97
N GLN A 6 2.35 1.67 -14.23
CA GLN A 6 1.17 2.49 -14.39
C GLN A 6 0.27 1.90 -15.49
N PRO A 7 -1.03 1.68 -15.19
CA PRO A 7 -1.96 1.17 -16.20
C PRO A 7 -2.17 2.21 -17.31
N ASP A 8 -2.44 1.71 -18.52
CA ASP A 8 -2.83 2.49 -19.69
C ASP A 8 -4.19 1.96 -20.21
N PRO A 9 -5.30 2.69 -20.00
CA PRO A 9 -5.39 4.02 -19.39
C PRO A 9 -5.16 4.01 -17.86
N PRO A 10 -4.75 5.15 -17.26
CA PRO A 10 -4.59 5.28 -15.82
C PRO A 10 -5.90 5.05 -15.06
N PHE A 11 -5.82 4.40 -13.89
CA PHE A 11 -6.97 4.33 -12.98
C PHE A 11 -7.23 5.70 -12.36
N VAL A 12 -8.51 6.08 -12.29
CA VAL A 12 -8.98 7.30 -11.65
C VAL A 12 -9.88 6.91 -10.47
N PRO A 13 -9.48 7.21 -9.22
CA PRO A 13 -10.33 6.97 -8.07
C PRO A 13 -11.69 7.68 -8.19
N PRO A 14 -12.78 7.05 -7.73
CA PRO A 14 -14.05 7.74 -7.64
C PRO A 14 -14.01 8.87 -6.60
N ALA A 15 -14.92 9.83 -6.69
CA ALA A 15 -15.10 10.83 -5.63
C ALA A 15 -15.33 10.14 -4.26
N PRO A 16 -14.86 10.72 -3.15
CA PRO A 16 -14.23 12.05 -3.02
C PRO A 16 -12.70 12.04 -3.12
N TYR A 17 -12.11 10.94 -3.59
CA TYR A 17 -10.65 10.79 -3.59
C TYR A 17 -9.98 11.66 -4.67
N PRO A 18 -8.74 12.13 -4.44
CA PRO A 18 -8.00 12.90 -5.43
C PRO A 18 -7.79 12.12 -6.74
N VAL A 19 -8.14 12.76 -7.85
CA VAL A 19 -7.88 12.20 -9.20
C VAL A 19 -6.39 12.03 -9.45
N THR A 20 -5.57 12.97 -8.95
CA THR A 20 -4.12 12.94 -9.10
C THR A 20 -3.48 12.44 -7.80
N PRO A 21 -2.62 11.41 -7.84
CA PRO A 21 -1.87 10.96 -6.66
C PRO A 21 -0.75 11.94 -6.30
N ASP A 22 -0.08 11.67 -5.18
CA ASP A 22 1.11 12.42 -4.77
C ASP A 22 2.22 12.42 -5.83
N ALA A 23 3.10 13.41 -5.77
CA ALA A 23 4.23 13.55 -6.68
C ALA A 23 5.08 12.27 -6.71
N ASN A 24 5.45 11.84 -7.93
CA ASN A 24 6.18 10.61 -8.21
C ASN A 24 5.42 9.31 -7.87
N SER A 25 4.10 9.34 -7.82
CA SER A 25 3.25 8.16 -7.64
C SER A 25 2.21 8.01 -8.75
N PHE A 26 1.61 6.83 -8.86
CA PHE A 26 0.47 6.54 -9.71
C PHE A 26 -0.56 5.71 -8.95
N TRP A 27 -1.84 5.85 -9.32
CA TRP A 27 -2.89 4.98 -8.81
C TRP A 27 -2.85 3.62 -9.49
N LEU A 28 -2.89 2.55 -8.69
CA LEU A 28 -3.01 1.19 -9.16
C LEU A 28 -4.24 0.54 -8.55
N GLY A 29 -5.12 -0.01 -9.38
CA GLY A 29 -6.24 -0.82 -8.92
C GLY A 29 -7.53 -0.55 -9.68
N THR A 30 -8.64 -0.75 -8.96
CA THR A 30 -10.01 -0.53 -9.43
C THR A 30 -10.83 0.05 -8.28
N ASN A 31 -12.10 0.42 -8.51
CA ASN A 31 -13.00 0.87 -7.45
C ASN A 31 -13.16 -0.14 -6.29
N ALA A 32 -12.96 -1.43 -6.55
CA ALA A 32 -13.07 -2.47 -5.53
C ALA A 32 -11.86 -2.50 -4.56
N LEU A 33 -10.68 -2.07 -5.02
CA LEU A 33 -9.48 -1.92 -4.21
C LEU A 33 -8.41 -1.19 -5.04
N TRP A 34 -7.81 -0.14 -4.48
CA TRP A 34 -6.67 0.54 -5.10
C TRP A 34 -5.66 1.04 -4.07
N THR A 35 -4.46 1.37 -4.56
CA THR A 35 -3.35 1.91 -3.77
C THR A 35 -2.54 2.91 -4.62
N ALA A 36 -1.65 3.67 -3.97
CA ALA A 36 -0.68 4.53 -4.63
C ALA A 36 0.70 3.85 -4.61
N LEU A 37 1.33 3.74 -5.78
CA LEU A 37 2.69 3.23 -5.90
C LEU A 37 3.62 4.29 -6.48
N ARG A 38 4.89 4.22 -6.09
CA ARG A 38 5.93 5.10 -6.63
C ARG A 38 6.23 4.74 -8.08
N LEU A 39 6.41 5.75 -8.93
CA LEU A 39 6.75 5.59 -10.35
C LEU A 39 8.09 4.86 -10.55
N ASP A 40 9.05 5.06 -9.64
CA ASP A 40 10.35 4.40 -9.68
C ASP A 40 10.31 2.95 -9.15
N GLY A 41 9.16 2.48 -8.65
CA GLY A 41 8.99 1.12 -8.15
C GLY A 41 9.78 0.79 -6.90
N THR A 42 10.34 1.77 -6.19
CA THR A 42 11.25 1.54 -5.07
C THR A 42 10.76 2.19 -3.78
N TRP A 43 10.91 1.49 -2.65
CA TRP A 43 10.83 2.10 -1.32
C TRP A 43 12.24 2.45 -0.83
N LYS A 44 12.43 3.69 -0.35
CA LYS A 44 13.75 4.22 0.01
C LYS A 44 13.74 4.73 1.45
N GLY A 45 14.87 4.59 2.14
CA GLY A 45 15.08 5.15 3.47
C GLY A 45 14.13 4.59 4.53
N LEU A 46 13.71 3.33 4.40
CA LEU A 46 12.78 2.71 5.34
C LEU A 46 13.44 2.52 6.72
N PRO A 47 12.77 2.90 7.81
CA PRO A 47 13.26 2.67 9.16
C PRO A 47 13.06 1.22 9.58
N HIS A 48 13.75 0.82 10.66
CA HIS A 48 13.38 -0.37 11.42
C HIS A 48 12.19 -0.06 12.33
N TYR A 49 11.31 -1.04 12.62
CA TYR A 49 10.18 -0.81 13.53
C TYR A 49 10.63 -0.62 14.99
N THR A 50 11.65 -1.38 15.40
CA THR A 50 12.34 -1.21 16.70
C THR A 50 13.85 -1.23 16.48
N PRO A 51 14.68 -0.74 17.42
CA PRO A 51 16.13 -0.70 17.24
C PRO A 51 16.80 -2.06 16.94
N ASN A 52 16.16 -3.17 17.32
CA ASN A 52 16.69 -4.52 17.12
C ASN A 52 15.93 -5.30 16.04
N ASP A 53 15.00 -4.67 15.32
CA ASP A 53 14.24 -5.33 14.26
C ASP A 53 15.14 -5.52 13.02
N PRO A 54 15.38 -6.76 12.55
CA PRO A 54 16.19 -6.99 11.36
C PRO A 54 15.50 -6.59 10.05
N THR A 55 14.22 -6.24 10.10
CA THR A 55 13.39 -5.91 8.92
C THR A 55 13.20 -4.41 8.74
N PHE A 56 12.75 -4.01 7.55
CA PHE A 56 12.52 -2.62 7.20
C PHE A 56 11.02 -2.35 7.08
N ARG A 57 10.53 -1.38 7.86
CA ARG A 57 9.10 -1.08 8.02
C ARG A 57 8.60 -0.14 6.94
N GLN A 58 7.41 -0.42 6.44
CA GLN A 58 6.60 0.49 5.65
C GLN A 58 5.12 0.36 6.05
N VAL A 59 4.34 1.42 5.87
CA VAL A 59 2.88 1.37 5.90
C VAL A 59 2.36 1.54 4.48
N THR A 60 1.46 0.66 4.07
CA THR A 60 0.77 0.74 2.77
C THR A 60 -0.65 1.19 2.98
N PHE A 61 -1.11 2.10 2.12
CA PHE A 61 -2.47 2.62 2.15
C PHE A 61 -3.30 2.04 1.02
N TRP A 62 -4.53 1.68 1.35
CA TRP A 62 -5.47 1.02 0.47
C TRP A 62 -6.83 1.67 0.59
N TRP A 63 -7.53 1.75 -0.53
CA TRP A 63 -8.83 2.36 -0.59
C TRP A 63 -9.81 1.46 -1.32
N ARG A 64 -11.08 1.63 -0.99
CA ARG A 64 -12.20 0.91 -1.60
C ARG A 64 -13.42 1.83 -1.67
N GLN A 65 -14.17 1.75 -2.75
CA GLN A 65 -15.38 2.55 -2.90
C GLN A 65 -16.41 2.12 -1.84
N GLY A 66 -16.98 3.09 -1.13
CA GLY A 66 -17.93 2.84 -0.05
C GLY A 66 -17.32 2.23 1.21
N TYR A 67 -15.99 2.31 1.39
CA TYR A 67 -15.37 1.97 2.66
C TYR A 67 -15.84 2.93 3.77
N ASP A 68 -16.22 2.36 4.91
CA ASP A 68 -16.63 3.09 6.12
C ASP A 68 -15.72 2.65 7.27
N ALA A 69 -14.80 3.54 7.64
CA ALA A 69 -13.82 3.31 8.70
C ALA A 69 -14.46 3.14 10.09
N HIS A 70 -15.66 3.68 10.32
CA HIS A 70 -16.37 3.51 11.59
C HIS A 70 -17.08 2.17 11.69
N ALA A 71 -17.68 1.70 10.59
CA ALA A 71 -18.34 0.40 10.53
C ALA A 71 -17.33 -0.75 10.42
N GLU A 72 -16.19 -0.52 9.77
CA GLU A 72 -15.15 -1.52 9.51
C GLU A 72 -13.77 -1.03 10.02
N PRO A 73 -13.57 -0.90 11.34
CA PRO A 73 -12.32 -0.39 11.91
C PRO A 73 -11.15 -1.39 11.82
N GLN A 74 -11.45 -2.65 11.50
CA GLN A 74 -10.49 -3.73 11.26
C GLN A 74 -10.86 -4.38 9.92
N PRO A 75 -10.45 -3.78 8.80
CA PRO A 75 -10.85 -4.25 7.49
C PRO A 75 -10.31 -5.64 7.18
N ASN A 76 -11.09 -6.44 6.46
CA ASN A 76 -10.65 -7.76 6.02
C ASN A 76 -9.73 -7.66 4.79
N LEU A 77 -8.57 -7.05 4.99
CA LEU A 77 -7.55 -6.81 4.00
C LEU A 77 -6.29 -7.59 4.38
N THR A 78 -5.71 -8.31 3.42
CA THR A 78 -4.44 -9.02 3.59
C THR A 78 -3.47 -8.57 2.50
N VAL A 79 -2.25 -8.20 2.91
CA VAL A 79 -1.16 -7.87 1.99
C VAL A 79 -0.08 -8.92 2.11
N THR A 80 0.25 -9.56 1.00
CA THR A 80 1.36 -10.51 0.92
C THR A 80 2.35 -10.05 -0.13
N GLY A 81 3.59 -10.52 -0.04
CA GLY A 81 4.63 -10.19 -0.99
C GLY A 81 5.66 -11.30 -1.08
N ILE A 82 6.14 -11.53 -2.29
CA ILE A 82 7.27 -12.43 -2.56
C ILE A 82 8.33 -11.67 -3.32
N ARG A 83 9.59 -12.01 -3.04
CA ARG A 83 10.72 -11.49 -3.79
C ARG A 83 10.80 -12.18 -5.15
N LEU A 84 11.08 -11.41 -6.22
CA LEU A 84 11.02 -11.89 -7.61
C LEU A 84 12.40 -12.19 -8.21
N ASP A 85 13.45 -11.52 -7.74
CA ASP A 85 14.82 -11.60 -8.25
C ASP A 85 15.66 -12.68 -7.54
N LEU A 86 15.40 -12.91 -6.25
CA LEU A 86 16.13 -13.85 -5.40
C LEU A 86 15.21 -14.55 -4.40
N SER A 87 15.66 -15.70 -3.89
CA SER A 87 14.98 -16.38 -2.79
C SER A 87 15.08 -15.55 -1.51
N ALA A 88 13.94 -15.26 -0.90
CA ALA A 88 13.83 -14.60 0.40
C ALA A 88 12.55 -15.06 1.11
N THR A 89 12.51 -14.89 2.43
CA THR A 89 11.27 -15.04 3.20
C THR A 89 10.19 -14.13 2.62
N PRO A 90 8.91 -14.56 2.58
CA PRO A 90 7.81 -13.67 2.21
C PRO A 90 7.76 -12.40 3.06
N LEU A 91 7.16 -11.35 2.49
CA LEU A 91 6.86 -10.12 3.20
C LEU A 91 6.04 -10.42 4.45
N LEU A 92 6.41 -9.83 5.58
CA LEU A 92 5.62 -9.91 6.80
C LEU A 92 4.63 -8.74 6.82
N SER A 93 3.40 -9.00 7.26
CA SER A 93 2.32 -8.01 7.33
C SER A 93 1.59 -8.07 8.66
N ASP A 94 1.23 -6.91 9.19
CA ASP A 94 0.35 -6.79 10.34
C ASP A 94 -1.13 -7.00 9.94
N PRO A 95 -2.03 -7.24 10.91
CA PRO A 95 -3.47 -7.06 10.68
C PRO A 95 -3.77 -5.65 10.15
N ALA A 96 -4.73 -5.55 9.24
CA ALA A 96 -5.10 -4.26 8.68
C ALA A 96 -5.80 -3.37 9.70
N SER A 97 -5.54 -2.07 9.60
CA SER A 97 -6.21 -1.02 10.36
C SER A 97 -6.82 0.02 9.41
N ASN A 98 -7.16 1.18 9.94
CA ASN A 98 -7.76 2.25 9.17
C ASN A 98 -7.32 3.63 9.66
N GLY A 99 -7.54 4.60 8.79
CA GLY A 99 -7.47 6.01 9.12
C GLY A 99 -8.19 6.84 8.08
N TRP A 100 -7.97 8.15 8.10
CA TRP A 100 -8.53 9.07 7.12
C TRP A 100 -7.62 10.28 6.92
N VAL A 101 -7.59 10.80 5.70
CA VAL A 101 -6.94 12.10 5.39
C VAL A 101 -7.93 13.24 5.67
N GLN A 102 -9.17 13.05 5.23
CA GLN A 102 -10.32 13.92 5.47
C GLN A 102 -11.49 13.03 5.90
N PRO A 103 -12.51 13.56 6.60
CA PRO A 103 -13.63 12.74 7.09
C PRO A 103 -14.32 11.89 6.01
N ASP A 104 -14.33 12.34 4.76
CA ASP A 104 -14.91 11.66 3.60
C ASP A 104 -13.89 10.82 2.80
N GLN A 105 -12.62 10.81 3.19
CA GLN A 105 -11.53 10.09 2.53
C GLN A 105 -10.88 9.06 3.49
N PRO A 106 -11.64 8.04 3.94
CA PRO A 106 -11.08 6.97 4.76
C PRO A 106 -10.18 6.06 3.92
N PHE A 107 -9.21 5.44 4.59
CA PHE A 107 -8.34 4.43 4.01
C PHE A 107 -8.17 3.27 4.97
N MET A 108 -7.82 2.12 4.40
CA MET A 108 -7.29 0.97 5.11
C MET A 108 -5.77 1.06 5.08
N ASP A 109 -5.11 0.69 6.16
CA ASP A 109 -3.65 0.64 6.20
C ASP A 109 -3.14 -0.72 6.67
N VAL A 110 -2.00 -1.12 6.11
CA VAL A 110 -1.30 -2.34 6.50
C VAL A 110 0.17 -2.03 6.68
N GLY A 111 0.65 -2.31 7.89
CA GLY A 111 2.06 -2.35 8.20
C GLY A 111 2.73 -3.56 7.54
N ILE A 112 3.79 -3.32 6.78
CA ILE A 112 4.58 -4.36 6.14
C ILE A 112 6.06 -4.25 6.52
N ASN A 113 6.73 -5.38 6.59
CA ASN A 113 8.14 -5.47 6.95
C ASN A 113 8.91 -6.25 5.88
N PHE A 114 9.82 -5.55 5.20
CA PHE A 114 10.70 -6.16 4.20
C PHE A 114 11.84 -6.90 4.90
N PRO A 115 12.02 -8.21 4.65
CA PRO A 115 13.05 -9.00 5.32
C PRO A 115 14.46 -8.70 4.82
N THR A 116 14.59 -8.13 3.63
CA THR A 116 15.87 -7.77 3.01
C THR A 116 15.71 -6.50 2.19
N LEU A 117 16.76 -5.68 2.13
CA LEU A 117 16.85 -4.62 1.13
C LEU A 117 16.95 -5.22 -0.28
N GLY A 118 16.37 -4.51 -1.25
CA GLY A 118 16.32 -4.91 -2.66
C GLY A 118 15.28 -4.08 -3.40
N CYS A 119 15.39 -4.06 -4.73
CA CYS A 119 14.33 -3.57 -5.61
C CYS A 119 13.42 -4.74 -5.98
#